data_AF-A0A0C4EHS1-F1
#
_entry.id   AF-A0A0C4EHS1-F1
#
_cell.length_a   1.000
_cell.length_b   1.000
_cell.length_c   1.000
_cell.angle_alpha   90.00
_cell.angle_beta   90.00
_cell.angle_gamma   90.00
#
_symmetry.space_group_name_H-M   'P 1'
#
loop_
_entity.id
_entity.type
_entity.pdbx_description
1 polymer ?
#
loop_
_entity_poly.entity_id
_entity_poly.type
_entity_poly.pdbx_seq_one_letter_code
_entity_poly.pdbx_strand_id
1 'polypeptide(L)'
;MPTPGTAVTAVKSSKEEKEIIVIPTFNGSNYANWQNAMSAYLEFKKLWPFVEKNTEESTDKKIKEQKLEAWLILNSKIVPKILTSLSSTCGCDPHKIWNRLRNNYATATIYGIYRVWSQYLRISYNGDLLNYIIKVEAALAEISTIGLSVMNELISVSIIETITGKCPIIMERILGDMETLANPFILLDKLRLIVNHEQVTRLKAITAAPSGNPGGNPPSGTALATTAGRKRPYIACKNGKHNPNAYHE
;
A
#
# COMPACT_ATOMS: atom_id res chain seq x y z
N MET A 1 -40.42 -55.94 24.45
CA MET A 1 -39.03 -55.50 24.68
C MET A 1 -38.28 -55.51 23.35
N PRO A 2 -37.44 -54.51 23.06
CA PRO A 2 -37.14 -54.05 21.69
C PRO A 2 -35.71 -54.39 21.21
N THR A 3 -35.52 -54.47 19.89
CA THR A 3 -34.40 -53.78 19.18
C THR A 3 -34.55 -53.92 17.66
N PRO A 4 -34.84 -52.81 16.94
CA PRO A 4 -34.55 -52.65 15.52
C PRO A 4 -33.16 -51.98 15.37
N GLY A 5 -32.32 -52.54 14.50
CA GLY A 5 -31.03 -51.97 14.13
C GLY A 5 -31.19 -50.66 13.38
N THR A 6 -30.76 -49.58 14.01
CA THR A 6 -30.76 -48.22 13.47
C THR A 6 -29.73 -48.08 12.34
N ALA A 7 -30.20 -47.81 11.13
CA ALA A 7 -29.39 -47.29 10.06
C ALA A 7 -28.85 -45.91 10.47
N VAL A 8 -27.53 -45.79 10.55
CA VAL A 8 -26.85 -44.51 10.79
C VAL A 8 -26.91 -43.70 9.50
N THR A 9 -27.94 -42.88 9.36
CA THR A 9 -28.00 -41.85 8.33
C THR A 9 -26.95 -40.79 8.68
N ALA A 10 -25.88 -40.75 7.89
CA ALA A 10 -24.87 -39.71 7.99
C ALA A 10 -25.52 -38.34 7.81
N VAL A 11 -25.63 -37.59 8.90
CA VAL A 11 -25.95 -36.17 8.88
C VAL A 11 -24.83 -35.48 8.12
N LYS A 12 -25.09 -35.13 6.85
CA LYS A 12 -24.27 -34.16 6.12
C LYS A 12 -24.38 -32.84 6.86
N SER A 13 -23.41 -32.54 7.71
CA SER A 13 -23.15 -31.18 8.15
C SER A 13 -22.86 -30.36 6.89
N SER A 14 -23.83 -29.57 6.46
CA SER A 14 -23.63 -28.50 5.48
C SER A 14 -22.56 -27.58 6.06
N LYS A 15 -21.32 -27.76 5.58
CA LYS A 15 -20.21 -26.84 5.81
C LYS A 15 -20.71 -25.43 5.50
N GLU A 16 -20.76 -24.60 6.53
CA GLU A 16 -20.75 -23.15 6.38
C GLU A 16 -19.57 -22.81 5.47
N GLU A 17 -19.85 -22.45 4.23
CA GLU A 17 -18.88 -21.82 3.36
C GLU A 17 -18.53 -20.48 4.00
N LYS A 18 -17.36 -20.48 4.63
CA LYS A 18 -16.74 -19.37 5.35
C LYS A 18 -17.01 -18.05 4.63
N GLU A 19 -17.67 -17.12 5.30
CA GLU A 19 -17.77 -15.72 4.90
C GLU A 19 -16.34 -15.14 4.82
N ILE A 20 -15.70 -15.17 3.65
CA ILE A 20 -14.31 -14.69 3.44
C ILE A 20 -14.26 -13.14 3.33
N ILE A 21 -15.39 -12.44 3.47
CA ILE A 21 -15.40 -10.98 3.44
C ILE A 21 -15.19 -10.44 4.86
N VAL A 22 -13.92 -10.14 5.18
CA VAL A 22 -13.57 -9.47 6.43
C VAL A 22 -13.88 -7.98 6.30
N ILE A 23 -15.03 -7.57 6.85
CA ILE A 23 -15.39 -6.15 6.93
C ILE A 23 -14.71 -5.54 8.17
N PRO A 24 -13.84 -4.52 7.99
CA PRO A 24 -13.23 -3.82 9.11
C PRO A 24 -14.29 -3.09 9.94
N THR A 25 -14.00 -2.82 11.21
CA THR A 25 -14.86 -1.96 12.03
C THR A 25 -14.57 -0.49 11.69
N PHE A 26 -15.60 0.28 11.36
CA PHE A 26 -15.50 1.71 11.08
C PHE A 26 -15.20 2.50 12.35
N ASN A 27 -14.11 3.26 12.33
CA ASN A 27 -13.64 4.05 13.48
C ASN A 27 -13.52 5.56 13.20
N GLY A 28 -13.96 6.02 12.02
CA GLY A 28 -13.90 7.43 11.62
C GLY A 28 -12.65 7.82 10.81
N SER A 29 -11.59 7.00 10.83
CA SER A 29 -10.34 7.28 10.08
C SER A 29 -10.08 6.29 8.95
N ASN A 30 -10.90 5.24 8.81
CA ASN A 30 -10.77 4.19 7.81
C ASN A 30 -11.97 4.15 6.87
N TYR A 31 -12.61 5.30 6.63
CA TYR A 31 -13.87 5.37 5.88
C TYR A 31 -13.71 4.81 4.47
N ALA A 32 -12.63 5.16 3.76
CA ALA A 32 -12.39 4.70 2.40
C ALA A 32 -12.34 3.17 2.27
N ASN A 33 -11.62 2.52 3.18
CA ASN A 33 -11.52 1.06 3.21
C ASN A 33 -12.83 0.42 3.68
N TRP A 34 -13.44 0.98 4.72
CA TRP A 34 -14.69 0.49 5.28
C TRP A 34 -15.84 0.54 4.27
N GLN A 35 -16.02 1.66 3.56
CA GLN A 35 -17.12 1.81 2.61
C GLN A 35 -17.00 0.78 1.48
N ASN A 36 -15.79 0.52 0.97
CA ASN A 36 -15.55 -0.41 -0.12
C ASN A 36 -15.83 -1.86 0.32
N ALA A 37 -15.37 -2.24 1.52
CA ALA A 37 -15.63 -3.57 2.06
C ALA A 37 -17.13 -3.77 2.40
N MET A 38 -17.77 -2.75 2.97
CA MET A 38 -19.18 -2.80 3.35
C MET A 38 -20.10 -2.81 2.14
N SER A 39 -19.85 -1.98 1.12
CA SER A 39 -20.66 -1.96 -0.11
C SER A 39 -20.58 -3.31 -0.83
N ALA A 40 -19.38 -3.85 -1.02
CA ALA A 40 -19.17 -5.15 -1.65
C ALA A 40 -19.90 -6.28 -0.89
N TYR A 41 -19.87 -6.25 0.46
CA TYR A 41 -20.58 -7.24 1.27
C TYR A 41 -22.11 -7.13 1.15
N LEU A 42 -22.64 -5.90 1.17
CA LEU A 42 -24.06 -5.65 1.01
C LEU A 42 -24.55 -6.00 -0.40
N GLU A 43 -23.73 -5.81 -1.43
CA GLU A 43 -24.00 -6.27 -2.79
C GLU A 43 -24.06 -7.80 -2.86
N PHE A 44 -23.08 -8.49 -2.25
CA PHE A 44 -23.06 -9.95 -2.17
C PHE A 44 -24.33 -10.51 -1.49
N LYS A 45 -24.80 -9.88 -0.41
CA LYS A 45 -26.06 -10.25 0.28
C LYS A 45 -27.32 -9.72 -0.40
N LYS A 46 -27.21 -8.99 -1.52
CA LYS A 46 -28.33 -8.34 -2.23
C LYS A 46 -29.11 -7.33 -1.36
N LEU A 47 -28.44 -6.72 -0.39
CA LEU A 47 -28.98 -5.74 0.54
C LEU A 47 -28.64 -4.29 0.15
N TRP A 48 -27.66 -4.10 -0.75
CA TRP A 48 -27.22 -2.78 -1.23
C TRP A 48 -28.35 -1.81 -1.65
N PRO A 49 -29.39 -2.24 -2.39
CA PRO A 49 -30.45 -1.32 -2.83
C PRO A 49 -31.19 -0.62 -1.68
N PHE A 50 -31.28 -1.26 -0.51
CA PHE A 50 -31.93 -0.70 0.68
C PHE A 50 -31.07 0.33 1.42
N VAL A 51 -29.80 0.41 1.08
CA VAL A 51 -28.81 1.32 1.66
C VAL A 51 -28.53 2.50 0.72
N GLU A 52 -28.46 2.24 -0.59
CA GLU A 52 -28.17 3.25 -1.60
C GLU A 52 -29.38 4.14 -1.93
N LYS A 53 -30.58 3.56 -2.01
CA LYS A 53 -31.78 4.29 -2.41
C LYS A 53 -32.74 4.47 -1.24
N ASN A 54 -33.33 5.65 -1.15
CA ASN A 54 -34.44 5.88 -0.24
C ASN A 54 -35.64 5.07 -0.75
N THR A 55 -35.76 3.85 -0.27
CA THR A 55 -36.93 3.03 -0.56
C THR A 55 -38.02 3.50 0.40
N GLU A 56 -39.16 3.92 -0.12
CA GLU A 56 -40.34 4.27 0.70
C GLU A 56 -40.71 3.13 1.67
N GLU A 57 -41.53 3.44 2.67
CA GLU A 57 -42.03 2.45 3.62
C GLU A 57 -42.89 1.41 2.88
N SER A 58 -42.25 0.32 2.46
CA SER A 58 -42.96 -0.83 1.90
C SER A 58 -43.76 -1.53 3.00
N THR A 59 -44.99 -1.93 2.66
CA THR A 59 -45.84 -2.78 3.51
C THR A 59 -45.43 -4.26 3.45
N ASP A 60 -44.55 -4.65 2.52
CA ASP A 60 -44.05 -6.01 2.39
C ASP A 60 -43.13 -6.37 3.57
N LYS A 61 -43.51 -7.44 4.29
CA LYS A 61 -42.75 -7.98 5.43
C LYS A 61 -41.32 -8.36 5.03
N LYS A 62 -41.13 -8.93 3.84
CA LYS A 62 -39.81 -9.36 3.37
C LYS A 62 -38.87 -8.17 3.16
N ILE A 63 -39.39 -7.05 2.65
CA ILE A 63 -38.63 -5.82 2.48
C ILE A 63 -38.25 -5.20 3.84
N LYS A 64 -39.15 -5.27 4.83
CA LYS A 64 -38.85 -4.82 6.20
C LYS A 64 -37.75 -5.66 6.86
N GLU A 65 -37.78 -6.99 6.69
CA GLU A 65 -36.75 -7.89 7.19
C GLU A 65 -35.39 -7.61 6.55
N GLN A 66 -35.32 -7.41 5.23
CA GLN A 66 -34.09 -7.07 4.52
C GLN A 66 -33.52 -5.70 4.94
N LYS A 67 -34.40 -4.69 5.16
CA LYS A 67 -33.99 -3.39 5.70
C LYS A 67 -33.41 -3.53 7.12
N LEU A 68 -34.04 -4.32 7.97
CA LEU A 68 -33.55 -4.58 9.33
C LEU A 68 -32.21 -5.32 9.31
N GLU A 69 -32.06 -6.31 8.44
CA GLU A 69 -30.80 -7.04 8.25
C GLU A 69 -29.66 -6.10 7.82
N ALA A 70 -29.90 -5.25 6.83
CA ALA A 70 -28.92 -4.25 6.39
C ALA A 70 -28.52 -3.29 7.52
N TRP A 71 -29.49 -2.83 8.33
CA TRP A 71 -29.25 -1.98 9.48
C TRP A 71 -28.40 -2.67 10.57
N LEU A 72 -28.72 -3.93 10.89
CA LEU A 72 -27.97 -4.72 11.87
C LEU A 72 -26.51 -4.91 11.43
N ILE A 73 -26.30 -5.24 10.15
CA ILE A 73 -24.96 -5.39 9.57
C ILE A 73 -24.17 -4.08 9.69
N LEU A 74 -24.75 -2.95 9.28
CA LEU A 74 -24.10 -1.64 9.38
C LEU A 74 -23.70 -1.32 10.83
N ASN A 75 -24.62 -1.47 11.78
CA ASN A 75 -24.37 -1.15 13.18
C ASN A 75 -23.31 -2.05 13.82
N SER A 76 -23.27 -3.33 13.44
CA SER A 76 -22.27 -4.27 13.98
C SER A 76 -20.83 -3.91 13.59
N LYS A 77 -20.65 -3.11 12.54
CA LYS A 77 -19.35 -2.71 11.99
C LYS A 77 -19.05 -1.22 12.19
N ILE A 78 -19.71 -0.54 13.12
CA ILE A 78 -19.44 0.85 13.48
C ILE A 78 -19.09 0.93 14.97
N VAL A 79 -18.03 1.67 15.32
CA VAL A 79 -17.67 1.86 16.75
C VAL A 79 -18.79 2.56 17.52
N PRO A 80 -19.05 2.19 18.80
CA PRO A 80 -20.16 2.71 19.58
C PRO A 80 -20.22 4.25 19.65
N LYS A 81 -19.06 4.92 19.76
CA LYS A 81 -18.98 6.39 19.84
C LYS A 81 -19.61 7.08 18.63
N ILE A 82 -19.42 6.53 17.44
CA ILE A 82 -20.00 7.07 16.20
C ILE A 82 -21.46 6.62 16.10
N LEU A 83 -21.74 5.35 16.43
CA LEU A 83 -23.07 4.77 16.38
C LEU A 83 -24.08 5.55 17.22
N THR A 84 -23.74 5.92 18.47
CA THR A 84 -24.64 6.68 19.35
C THR A 84 -25.13 7.98 18.72
N SER A 85 -24.25 8.71 18.04
CA SER A 85 -24.61 9.93 17.32
C SER A 85 -25.47 9.68 16.08
N LEU A 86 -25.32 8.52 15.43
CA LEU A 86 -26.10 8.15 14.26
C LEU A 86 -27.49 7.66 14.66
N SER A 87 -27.60 6.82 15.69
CA SER A 87 -28.87 6.26 16.15
C SER A 87 -29.87 7.33 16.58
N SER A 88 -29.41 8.43 17.20
CA SER A 88 -30.28 9.54 17.61
C SER A 88 -30.89 10.32 16.43
N THR A 89 -30.21 10.34 15.28
CA THR A 89 -30.59 11.16 14.12
C THR A 89 -31.24 10.33 13.01
N CYS A 90 -30.74 9.11 12.80
CA CYS A 90 -31.10 8.25 11.68
C CYS A 90 -32.07 7.13 12.09
N GLY A 91 -32.16 6.78 13.37
CA GLY A 91 -32.98 5.66 13.85
C GLY A 91 -32.56 4.31 13.25
N CYS A 92 -33.54 3.46 12.93
CA CYS A 92 -33.33 2.12 12.37
C CYS A 92 -33.28 2.09 10.83
N ASP A 93 -32.92 3.20 10.19
CA ASP A 93 -32.93 3.35 8.73
C ASP A 93 -31.51 3.23 8.16
N PRO A 94 -31.20 2.13 7.44
CA PRO A 94 -29.85 1.89 6.91
C PRO A 94 -29.44 2.92 5.85
N HIS A 95 -30.37 3.42 5.04
CA HIS A 95 -30.10 4.44 4.03
C HIS A 95 -29.76 5.80 4.68
N LYS A 96 -30.50 6.20 5.73
CA LYS A 96 -30.16 7.42 6.49
C LYS A 96 -28.80 7.32 7.15
N ILE A 97 -28.46 6.16 7.74
CA ILE A 97 -27.14 5.92 8.34
C ILE A 97 -26.05 6.04 7.28
N TRP A 98 -26.21 5.36 6.15
CA TRP A 98 -25.22 5.38 5.07
C TRP A 98 -24.97 6.78 4.52
N ASN A 99 -26.04 7.52 4.19
CA ASN A 99 -25.91 8.89 3.70
C ASN A 99 -25.31 9.83 4.73
N ARG A 100 -25.64 9.68 6.01
CA ARG A 100 -25.04 10.50 7.07
C ARG A 100 -23.53 10.25 7.17
N LEU A 101 -23.11 8.99 7.10
CA LEU A 101 -21.70 8.62 7.06
C LEU A 101 -21.02 9.18 5.80
N ARG A 102 -21.62 9.02 4.63
CA ARG A 102 -21.10 9.57 3.38
C ARG A 102 -20.93 11.08 3.44
N ASN A 103 -21.92 11.80 3.97
CA ASN A 103 -21.85 13.26 4.11
C ASN A 103 -20.75 13.72 5.08
N ASN A 104 -20.54 12.96 6.16
CA ASN A 104 -19.54 13.31 7.17
C ASN A 104 -18.11 12.92 6.78
N TYR A 105 -17.95 11.88 5.96
CA TYR A 105 -16.64 11.26 5.70
C TYR A 105 -16.22 11.20 4.23
N ALA A 106 -17.13 11.30 3.27
CA ALA A 106 -16.90 11.18 1.83
C ALA A 106 -17.25 12.44 1.02
N THR A 107 -17.58 13.54 1.68
CA THR A 107 -17.92 14.80 1.02
C THR A 107 -16.82 15.82 1.24
N ALA A 108 -16.48 16.57 0.19
CA ALA A 108 -15.54 17.71 0.22
C ALA A 108 -16.12 18.93 0.98
N THR A 109 -16.59 18.73 2.21
CA THR A 109 -16.89 19.82 3.14
C THR A 109 -15.59 20.41 3.67
N ILE A 110 -15.57 21.68 4.10
CA ILE A 110 -14.36 22.31 4.66
C ILE A 110 -13.70 21.47 5.75
N TYR A 111 -14.50 20.81 6.60
CA TYR A 111 -14.02 19.91 7.63
C TYR A 111 -13.42 18.62 7.05
N GLY A 112 -14.06 18.02 6.04
CA GLY A 112 -13.54 16.86 5.33
C GLY A 112 -12.19 17.15 4.67
N ILE A 113 -12.06 18.31 4.01
CA ILE A 113 -10.81 18.79 3.42
C ILE A 113 -9.75 18.96 4.51
N TYR A 114 -10.05 19.71 5.57
CA TYR A 114 -9.13 19.92 6.70
C TYR A 114 -8.65 18.60 7.31
N ARG A 115 -9.55 17.63 7.51
CA ARG A 115 -9.23 16.33 8.10
C ARG A 115 -8.20 15.57 7.27
N VAL A 116 -8.50 15.36 5.98
CA VAL A 116 -7.60 14.58 5.10
C VAL A 116 -6.28 15.33 4.85
N TRP A 117 -6.33 16.66 4.74
CA TRP A 117 -5.15 17.49 4.53
C TRP A 117 -4.25 17.51 5.78
N SER A 118 -4.82 17.65 6.97
CA SER A 118 -4.06 17.57 8.23
C SER A 118 -3.41 16.20 8.42
N GLN A 119 -4.09 15.12 8.02
CA GLN A 119 -3.51 13.78 8.05
C GLN A 119 -2.33 13.65 7.08
N TYR A 120 -2.45 14.18 5.86
CA TYR A 120 -1.37 14.22 4.88
C TYR A 120 -0.15 15.01 5.40
N LEU A 121 -0.35 16.23 5.90
CA LEU A 121 0.73 17.09 6.40
C LEU A 121 1.51 16.51 7.59
N ARG A 122 0.92 15.56 8.33
CA ARG A 122 1.60 14.88 9.44
C ARG A 122 2.54 13.76 8.99
N ILE A 123 2.54 13.40 7.71
CA ILE A 123 3.40 12.35 7.19
C ILE A 123 4.80 12.92 6.99
N SER A 124 5.76 12.43 7.79
CA SER A 124 7.16 12.76 7.65
C SER A 124 7.96 11.60 7.05
N TYR A 125 8.95 11.93 6.21
CA TYR A 125 9.92 10.95 5.75
C TYR A 125 10.99 10.73 6.82
N ASN A 126 11.19 9.48 7.27
CA ASN A 126 12.11 9.14 8.36
C ASN A 126 13.28 8.25 7.89
N GLY A 127 13.62 8.28 6.60
CA GLY A 127 14.68 7.44 6.00
C GLY A 127 14.19 6.08 5.48
N ASP A 128 12.94 5.70 5.75
CA ASP A 128 12.29 4.53 5.17
C ASP A 128 11.33 4.96 4.05
N LEU A 129 11.78 4.82 2.81
CA LEU A 129 11.04 5.27 1.64
C LEU A 129 9.81 4.39 1.37
N LEU A 130 9.87 3.09 1.67
CA LEU A 130 8.73 2.20 1.45
C LEU A 130 7.59 2.50 2.42
N ASN A 131 7.90 2.65 3.71
CA ASN A 131 6.91 3.03 4.71
C ASN A 131 6.33 4.43 4.47
N TYR A 132 7.17 5.37 3.98
CA TYR A 132 6.70 6.68 3.57
C TYR A 132 5.71 6.59 2.40
N ILE A 133 6.03 5.85 1.34
CA ILE A 133 5.14 5.62 0.18
C ILE A 133 3.79 5.08 0.66
N ILE A 134 3.79 4.03 1.49
CA ILE A 134 2.54 3.40 2.00
C ILE A 134 1.67 4.41 2.75
N LYS A 135 2.28 5.27 3.59
CA LYS A 135 1.54 6.30 4.33
C LYS A 135 0.95 7.36 3.41
N VAL A 136 1.72 7.81 2.41
CA VAL A 136 1.25 8.81 1.44
C VAL A 136 0.12 8.24 0.58
N GLU A 137 0.23 7.00 0.10
CA GLU A 137 -0.84 6.32 -0.64
C GLU A 137 -2.13 6.21 0.17
N ALA A 138 -2.03 5.85 1.45
CA ALA A 138 -3.19 5.81 2.34
C ALA A 138 -3.85 7.19 2.49
N ALA A 139 -3.07 8.27 2.61
CA ALA A 139 -3.61 9.62 2.65
C ALA A 139 -4.22 10.05 1.31
N LEU A 140 -3.59 9.71 0.18
CA LEU A 140 -4.13 9.97 -1.16
C LEU A 140 -5.46 9.25 -1.39
N ALA A 141 -5.60 8.01 -0.91
CA ALA A 141 -6.85 7.27 -0.99
C ALA A 141 -7.99 7.97 -0.20
N GLU A 142 -7.68 8.51 0.97
CA GLU A 142 -8.65 9.30 1.77
C GLU A 142 -8.99 10.64 1.08
N ILE A 143 -8.01 11.33 0.48
CA ILE A 143 -8.24 12.54 -0.33
C ILE A 143 -9.11 12.24 -1.57
N SER A 144 -8.84 11.12 -2.25
CA SER A 144 -9.62 10.67 -3.40
C SER A 144 -11.06 10.33 -3.02
N THR A 145 -11.25 9.78 -1.82
CA THR A 145 -12.57 9.42 -1.29
C THR A 145 -13.50 10.61 -1.11
N ILE A 146 -12.96 11.79 -0.84
CA ILE A 146 -13.76 13.03 -0.78
C ILE A 146 -13.90 13.74 -2.12
N GLY A 147 -13.20 13.28 -3.18
CA GLY A 147 -13.28 13.82 -4.53
C GLY A 147 -12.36 15.02 -4.82
N LEU A 148 -11.25 15.17 -4.08
CA LEU A 148 -10.30 16.28 -4.25
C LEU A 148 -9.16 15.92 -5.21
N SER A 149 -9.35 16.15 -6.52
CA SER A 149 -8.32 15.91 -7.55
C SER A 149 -7.47 17.13 -7.91
N VAL A 150 -7.87 18.34 -7.49
CA VAL A 150 -7.27 19.63 -7.90
C VAL A 150 -5.88 19.88 -7.28
N MET A 151 -5.44 19.04 -6.34
CA MET A 151 -4.20 19.26 -5.58
C MET A 151 -3.07 18.30 -5.98
N ASN A 152 -3.20 17.56 -7.08
CA ASN A 152 -2.25 16.52 -7.47
C ASN A 152 -0.84 17.08 -7.67
N GLU A 153 -0.70 18.20 -8.37
CA GLU A 153 0.59 18.86 -8.62
C GLU A 153 1.21 19.34 -7.32
N LEU A 154 0.41 19.98 -6.44
CA LEU A 154 0.89 20.49 -5.15
C LEU A 154 1.31 19.38 -4.19
N ILE A 155 0.57 18.27 -4.16
CA ILE A 155 0.93 17.08 -3.37
C ILE A 155 2.23 16.48 -3.93
N SER A 156 2.37 16.39 -5.26
CA SER A 156 3.59 15.86 -5.86
C SER A 156 4.82 16.71 -5.55
N VAL A 157 4.71 18.04 -5.64
CA VAL A 157 5.77 18.97 -5.23
C VAL A 157 6.11 18.77 -3.75
N SER A 158 5.11 18.65 -2.87
CA SER A 158 5.32 18.42 -1.44
C SER A 158 6.02 17.08 -1.13
N ILE A 159 5.69 16.01 -1.87
CA ILE A 159 6.37 14.71 -1.78
C ILE A 159 7.84 14.86 -2.19
N ILE A 160 8.09 15.50 -3.32
CA ILE A 160 9.45 15.75 -3.85
C ILE A 160 10.26 16.54 -2.82
N GLU A 161 9.73 17.65 -2.32
CA GLU A 161 10.41 18.48 -1.31
C GLU A 161 10.74 17.67 -0.04
N THR A 162 9.77 16.90 0.47
CA THR A 162 9.94 16.09 1.69
C THR A 162 11.04 15.03 1.56
N ILE A 163 11.09 14.35 0.40
CA ILE A 163 12.08 13.30 0.14
C ILE A 163 13.46 13.90 -0.14
N THR A 164 13.52 14.87 -1.06
CA THR A 164 14.78 15.45 -1.53
C THR A 164 15.48 16.29 -0.47
N GLY A 165 14.73 16.92 0.43
CA GLY A 165 15.29 17.63 1.58
C GLY A 165 16.08 16.72 2.53
N LYS A 166 15.79 15.40 2.56
CA LYS A 166 16.52 14.43 3.40
C LYS A 166 17.41 13.49 2.60
N CYS A 167 17.12 13.26 1.33
CA CYS A 167 17.89 12.38 0.44
C CYS A 167 17.98 13.01 -0.97
N PRO A 168 18.90 13.96 -1.18
CA PRO A 168 19.02 14.69 -2.46
C PRO A 168 19.28 13.80 -3.67
N ILE A 169 19.94 12.65 -3.48
CA ILE A 169 20.25 11.67 -4.54
C ILE A 169 18.99 11.14 -5.23
N ILE A 170 17.85 11.12 -4.54
CA ILE A 170 16.58 10.71 -5.16
C ILE A 170 16.14 11.73 -6.22
N MET A 171 16.43 13.02 -6.04
CA MET A 171 16.06 14.08 -7.00
C MET A 171 16.64 13.78 -8.38
N GLU A 172 17.93 13.43 -8.44
CA GLU A 172 18.63 13.12 -9.69
C GLU A 172 18.00 11.92 -10.42
N ARG A 173 17.46 10.96 -9.66
CA ARG A 173 16.84 9.75 -10.20
C ARG A 173 15.42 9.97 -10.70
N ILE A 174 14.72 10.98 -10.19
CA ILE A 174 13.33 11.30 -10.59
C ILE A 174 13.25 12.39 -11.66
N LEU A 175 14.31 13.18 -11.88
CA LEU A 175 14.33 14.34 -12.79
C LEU A 175 14.11 14.01 -14.27
N GLY A 176 14.24 12.74 -14.67
CA GLY A 176 14.21 12.33 -16.07
C GLY A 176 12.84 12.40 -16.75
N ASP A 177 11.75 12.66 -16.04
CA ASP A 177 10.39 12.62 -16.59
C ASP A 177 9.41 13.49 -15.79
N MET A 178 9.36 14.78 -16.13
CA MET A 178 8.61 15.80 -15.40
C MET A 178 7.09 15.62 -15.47
N GLU A 179 6.54 15.04 -16.54
CA GLU A 179 5.10 14.80 -16.66
C GLU A 179 4.62 13.77 -15.62
N THR A 180 5.43 12.76 -15.34
CA THR A 180 5.12 11.80 -14.28
C THR A 180 5.24 12.37 -12.87
N LEU A 181 5.95 13.49 -12.69
CA LEU A 181 6.07 14.18 -11.42
C LEU A 181 4.85 15.06 -11.10
N ALA A 182 3.93 15.26 -12.04
CA ALA A 182 2.70 16.03 -11.80
C ALA A 182 1.60 15.20 -11.13
N ASN A 183 1.65 13.87 -11.26
CA ASN A 183 0.68 12.96 -10.68
C ASN A 183 1.28 12.22 -9.48
N PRO A 184 0.72 12.37 -8.26
CA PRO A 184 1.32 11.81 -7.07
C PRO A 184 1.30 10.28 -7.07
N PHE A 185 0.33 9.64 -7.73
CA PHE A 185 0.29 8.17 -7.84
C PHE A 185 1.44 7.65 -8.72
N ILE A 186 1.67 8.28 -9.87
CA ILE A 186 2.75 7.88 -10.78
C ILE A 186 4.12 8.15 -10.15
N LEU A 187 4.28 9.28 -9.46
CA LEU A 187 5.47 9.61 -8.69
C LEU A 187 5.78 8.53 -7.64
N LEU A 188 4.78 8.08 -6.88
CA LEU A 188 4.95 7.04 -5.86
C LEU A 188 5.34 5.70 -6.46
N ASP A 189 4.79 5.32 -7.62
CA ASP A 189 5.20 4.11 -8.35
C ASP A 189 6.66 4.18 -8.78
N LYS A 190 7.13 5.34 -9.27
CA LYS A 190 8.54 5.56 -9.60
C LYS A 190 9.45 5.45 -8.37
N LEU A 191 9.06 6.07 -7.26
CA LEU A 191 9.80 5.95 -6.00
C LEU A 191 9.87 4.50 -5.52
N ARG A 192 8.78 3.74 -5.66
CA ARG A 192 8.73 2.31 -5.34
C ARG A 192 9.68 1.50 -6.23
N LEU A 193 9.75 1.79 -7.53
CA LEU A 193 10.71 1.16 -8.43
C LEU A 193 12.16 1.42 -8.00
N ILE A 194 12.49 2.65 -7.59
CA ILE A 194 13.83 3.00 -7.09
C ILE A 194 14.17 2.17 -5.84
N VAL A 195 13.26 2.09 -4.87
CA VAL A 195 13.45 1.27 -3.65
C VAL A 195 13.68 -0.20 -4.00
N ASN A 196 12.84 -0.76 -4.87
CA ASN A 196 12.93 -2.16 -5.26
C ASN A 196 14.25 -2.46 -5.96
N HIS A 197 14.70 -1.57 -6.85
CA HIS A 197 15.99 -1.71 -7.52
C HIS A 197 17.16 -1.71 -6.53
N GLU A 198 17.15 -0.83 -5.52
CA GLU A 198 18.16 -0.82 -4.47
C GLU A 198 18.15 -2.08 -3.61
N GLN A 199 16.97 -2.59 -3.24
CA GLN A 199 16.85 -3.83 -2.48
C GLN A 199 17.40 -5.02 -3.26
N VAL A 200 17.04 -5.14 -4.54
CA VAL A 200 17.55 -6.20 -5.43
C VAL A 200 19.07 -6.09 -5.60
N THR A 201 19.61 -4.88 -5.77
CA THR A 201 21.05 -4.65 -5.91
C THR A 201 21.79 -5.03 -4.62
N ARG A 202 21.26 -4.67 -3.45
CA ARG A 202 21.82 -5.07 -2.15
C ARG A 202 21.78 -6.58 -1.95
N LEU A 203 20.67 -7.24 -2.28
CA LEU A 203 20.56 -8.70 -2.20
C LEU A 203 21.58 -9.40 -3.09
N LYS A 204 21.76 -8.92 -4.33
CA LYS A 204 22.81 -9.44 -5.23
C LYS A 204 24.21 -9.27 -4.67
N ALA A 205 24.50 -8.14 -4.01
CA ALA A 205 25.80 -7.92 -3.37
C ALA A 205 26.04 -8.88 -2.18
N ILE A 206 24.99 -9.21 -1.41
CA ILE A 206 25.07 -10.17 -0.30
C ILE A 206 25.25 -11.61 -0.82
N THR A 207 24.53 -12.01 -1.87
CA THR A 207 24.65 -13.35 -2.43
C THR A 207 25.91 -13.55 -3.27
N ALA A 208 26.48 -12.46 -3.81
CA ALA A 208 27.79 -12.46 -4.45
C ALA A 208 28.96 -12.32 -3.46
N ALA A 209 28.70 -12.03 -2.18
CA ALA A 209 29.73 -12.06 -1.15
C ALA A 209 30.16 -13.53 -0.95
N PRO A 210 31.45 -13.87 -1.09
CA PRO A 210 31.92 -15.23 -0.87
C PRO A 210 31.52 -15.66 0.55
N SER A 211 30.98 -16.87 0.69
CA SER A 211 30.88 -17.53 2.00
C SER A 211 32.29 -17.62 2.58
N GLY A 212 32.62 -16.64 3.43
CA GLY A 212 33.91 -16.57 4.08
C GLY A 212 33.98 -17.65 5.14
N ASN A 213 34.78 -18.69 4.88
CA ASN A 213 35.43 -19.45 5.93
C ASN A 213 36.00 -18.46 6.97
N PRO A 214 35.89 -18.71 8.28
CA PRO A 214 36.56 -17.92 9.30
C PRO A 214 38.06 -18.20 9.21
N GLY A 215 38.76 -17.44 8.35
CA GLY A 215 40.20 -17.63 8.11
C GLY A 215 40.67 -16.97 6.83
N GLY A 216 40.55 -15.65 6.72
CA GLY A 216 41.10 -14.90 5.60
C GLY A 216 40.93 -13.40 5.78
N ASN A 217 42.06 -12.69 5.88
CA ASN A 217 42.15 -11.24 6.11
C ASN A 217 41.27 -10.41 5.15
N PRO A 218 40.78 -9.23 5.58
CA PRO A 218 39.86 -8.42 4.80
C PRO A 218 40.56 -7.79 3.57
N PRO A 219 39.91 -7.72 2.40
CA PRO A 219 40.43 -6.93 1.29
C PRO A 219 40.16 -5.44 1.56
N SER A 220 41.25 -4.69 1.67
CA SER A 220 41.28 -3.24 1.79
C SER A 220 40.95 -2.54 0.47
N GLY A 221 40.02 -1.59 0.54
CA GLY A 221 39.68 -0.49 -0.39
C GLY A 221 40.16 -0.52 -1.85
N THR A 222 39.20 -0.51 -2.78
CA THR A 222 39.42 -0.20 -4.19
C THR A 222 39.73 1.30 -4.35
N ALA A 223 41.00 1.64 -4.59
CA ALA A 223 41.41 2.94 -5.11
C ALA A 223 41.64 2.85 -6.63
N LEU A 224 41.20 3.88 -7.35
CA LEU A 224 41.32 4.07 -8.79
C LEU A 224 42.81 4.13 -9.18
N ALA A 225 43.36 3.09 -9.84
CA ALA A 225 44.73 3.10 -10.34
C ALA A 225 44.75 3.33 -11.85
N THR A 226 45.22 4.52 -12.23
CA THR A 226 45.57 4.91 -13.59
C THR A 226 46.65 3.97 -14.14
N THR A 227 46.51 3.60 -15.41
CA THR A 227 47.48 2.76 -16.13
C THR A 227 48.77 3.53 -16.41
N ALA A 228 49.72 3.49 -15.46
CA ALA A 228 51.12 3.83 -15.69
C ALA A 228 51.96 2.55 -15.92
N GLY A 229 52.85 2.60 -16.91
CA GLY A 229 53.41 1.45 -17.62
C GLY A 229 54.14 0.40 -16.78
N ARG A 230 53.85 -0.87 -17.08
CA ARG A 230 54.65 -2.02 -16.64
C ARG A 230 55.98 -2.03 -17.41
N LYS A 231 57.10 -1.71 -16.73
CA LYS A 231 58.44 -2.04 -17.22
C LYS A 231 58.55 -3.57 -17.35
N ARG A 232 58.89 -4.05 -18.54
CA ARG A 232 59.14 -5.48 -18.81
C ARG A 232 60.46 -5.92 -18.13
N PRO A 233 60.57 -7.16 -17.64
CA PRO A 233 61.82 -7.67 -17.08
C PRO A 233 62.93 -7.74 -18.14
N TYR A 234 64.12 -7.27 -17.79
CA TYR A 234 65.34 -7.39 -18.61
C TYR A 234 65.83 -8.84 -18.61
N ILE A 235 65.97 -9.44 -19.80
CA ILE A 235 66.46 -10.82 -19.99
C ILE A 235 67.89 -10.74 -20.52
N ALA A 236 68.89 -11.08 -19.69
CA ALA A 236 70.27 -11.21 -20.11
C ALA A 236 70.53 -12.59 -20.75
N CYS A 237 71.14 -12.62 -21.93
CA CYS A 237 71.45 -13.86 -22.66
C CYS A 237 72.61 -14.62 -21.98
N LYS A 238 72.40 -15.88 -21.60
CA LYS A 238 73.47 -16.81 -21.20
C LYS A 238 73.71 -17.85 -22.30
N ASN A 239 74.99 -18.16 -22.54
CA ASN A 239 75.52 -19.19 -23.46
C ASN A 239 75.47 -18.88 -24.97
N GLY A 240 75.76 -17.64 -25.36
CA GLY A 240 76.27 -17.34 -26.71
C GLY A 240 75.31 -17.54 -27.89
N LYS A 241 74.01 -17.74 -27.65
CA LYS A 241 72.99 -17.70 -28.70
C LYS A 241 72.13 -16.44 -28.52
N HIS A 242 72.27 -15.51 -29.44
CA HIS A 242 71.47 -14.29 -29.47
C HIS A 242 70.07 -14.59 -30.01
N ASN A 243 69.03 -14.02 -29.40
CA ASN A 243 67.70 -14.02 -29.99
C ASN A 243 67.66 -12.92 -31.07
N PRO A 244 67.40 -13.23 -32.35
CA PRO A 244 67.35 -12.23 -33.42
C PRO A 244 66.19 -11.24 -33.30
N ASN A 245 65.23 -11.49 -32.41
CA ASN A 245 64.12 -10.57 -32.10
C ASN A 245 64.35 -9.73 -30.84
N ALA A 246 65.56 -9.74 -30.27
CA ALA A 246 65.90 -8.84 -29.16
C ALA A 246 66.15 -7.43 -29.70
N TYR A 247 65.55 -6.44 -29.04
CA TYR A 247 65.80 -5.03 -29.35
C TYR A 247 67.24 -4.70 -28.94
N HIS A 248 68.05 -4.29 -29.91
CA HIS A 248 69.37 -3.72 -29.68
C HIS A 248 69.22 -2.20 -29.70
N GLU A 249 69.72 -1.51 -28.68
CA GLU A 249 69.91 -0.06 -28.71
C GLU A 249 71.04 0.33 -29.67
#